data_AF-A0A958TBY5-F1
#
_entry.id   AF-A0A958TBY5-F1
#
_cell.length_a   1.000
_cell.length_b   1.000
_cell.length_c   1.000
_cell.angle_alpha   90.00
_cell.angle_beta   90.00
_cell.angle_gamma   90.00
#
_symmetry.space_group_name_H-M   'P 1'
#
loop_
_entity.id
_entity.type
_entity.pdbx_description
1 polymer ?
#
loop_
_entity_poly.entity_id
_entity_poly.type
_entity_poly.pdbx_seq_one_letter_code
_entity_poly.pdbx_strand_id
1 'polypeptide(L)'
;MKHIAYLLLLTTNLLLGQVGIGTTTPRGGLEVSSNSGGGILIPQYALTGSNDNTTVSNPQGGALVDGTLVYNTATITGVNSISPGFLYWNGSSWSSIAKDITNTQIMLRKFTSSTIVTSGDFNFPEETFSNIDGASYSSNTITLPTGVYIVESNIMTADRYVIYWDLRLDGVDIDDVGGSTSNYNYSPNSSYAPLISVFEITAATGDITFEVTFYERADTSVNPSVIASRSFVKIEKIQ
;
A
#
# COMPACT_ATOMS: atom_id res chain seq x y z
N MET A 1 39.05 -25.55 55.76
CA MET A 1 39.12 -25.25 54.31
C MET A 1 37.96 -25.85 53.50
N LYS A 2 37.45 -27.06 53.82
CA LYS A 2 36.29 -27.65 53.11
C LYS A 2 35.00 -26.80 53.19
N HIS A 3 34.72 -26.17 54.33
CA HIS A 3 33.51 -25.34 54.52
C HIS A 3 33.57 -23.96 53.83
N ILE A 4 34.78 -23.44 53.57
CA ILE A 4 34.97 -22.18 52.82
C ILE A 4 34.64 -22.37 51.33
N ALA A 5 34.93 -23.56 50.78
CA ALA A 5 34.58 -23.90 49.40
C ALA A 5 33.05 -23.95 49.17
N TYR A 6 32.27 -24.45 50.14
CA TYR A 6 30.81 -24.45 50.07
C TYR A 6 30.23 -23.03 50.17
N LEU A 7 30.80 -22.16 51.01
CA LEU A 7 30.36 -20.76 51.14
C LEU A 7 30.61 -19.97 49.84
N LEU A 8 31.70 -20.25 49.13
CA LEU A 8 32.03 -19.62 47.84
C LEU A 8 31.16 -20.13 46.68
N LEU A 9 30.62 -21.36 46.77
CA LEU A 9 29.71 -21.94 45.77
C LEU A 9 28.27 -21.45 45.91
N LEU A 10 27.86 -20.95 47.08
CA LEU A 10 26.49 -20.43 47.31
C LEU A 10 26.32 -18.97 46.85
N THR A 11 27.40 -18.25 46.54
CA THR A 11 27.37 -16.84 46.12
C THR A 11 27.34 -16.64 44.60
N THR A 12 27.32 -17.71 43.80
CA THR A 12 27.41 -17.61 42.33
C THR A 12 26.09 -17.29 41.62
N ASN A 13 25.00 -17.14 42.35
CA ASN A 13 23.70 -16.77 41.78
C ASN A 13 23.34 -15.37 42.28
N LEU A 14 23.49 -14.36 41.42
CA LEU A 14 22.75 -13.07 41.41
C LEU A 14 23.42 -11.99 40.52
N LEU A 15 24.35 -12.34 39.61
CA LEU A 15 24.76 -11.40 38.57
C LEU A 15 23.68 -11.36 37.50
N LEU A 16 22.77 -10.39 37.63
CA LEU A 16 21.78 -10.11 36.60
C LEU A 16 22.51 -9.56 35.35
N GLY A 17 22.32 -10.20 34.20
CA GLY A 17 23.04 -9.86 32.94
C GLY A 17 22.52 -8.63 32.19
N GLN A 18 21.61 -7.87 32.81
CA GLN A 18 21.08 -6.63 32.24
C GLN A 18 22.10 -5.50 32.22
N VAL A 19 22.12 -4.76 31.13
CA VAL A 19 22.98 -3.59 30.93
C VAL A 19 22.11 -2.33 30.95
N GLY A 20 22.31 -1.47 31.94
CA GLY A 20 21.72 -0.13 31.98
C GLY A 20 22.75 0.93 31.60
N ILE A 21 22.46 1.74 30.58
CA ILE A 21 23.23 2.93 30.24
C ILE A 21 22.39 4.14 30.68
N GLY A 22 22.86 4.86 31.70
CA GLY A 22 22.12 5.99 32.29
C GLY A 22 20.94 5.59 33.19
N THR A 23 20.84 4.31 33.58
CA THR A 23 19.92 3.80 34.62
C THR A 23 20.59 2.67 35.40
N THR A 24 20.36 2.61 36.71
CA THR A 24 20.85 1.54 37.60
C THR A 24 19.84 0.41 37.78
N THR A 25 18.60 0.61 37.32
CA THR A 25 17.51 -0.37 37.41
C THR A 25 16.89 -0.58 36.03
N PRO A 26 17.63 -1.18 35.08
CA PRO A 26 17.11 -1.44 33.74
C PRO A 26 15.93 -2.43 33.79
N ARG A 27 14.94 -2.20 32.94
CA ARG A 27 13.70 -2.97 32.81
C ARG A 27 13.79 -4.09 31.78
N GLY A 28 14.88 -4.14 31.01
CA GLY A 28 15.15 -5.16 30.00
C GLY A 28 16.63 -5.57 30.00
N GLY A 29 17.00 -6.46 29.07
CA GLY A 29 18.38 -6.93 28.94
C GLY A 29 19.38 -5.82 28.58
N LEU A 30 18.94 -4.78 27.86
CA LEU A 30 19.68 -3.54 27.62
C LEU A 30 18.68 -2.37 27.69
N GLU A 31 18.96 -1.36 28.51
CA GLU A 31 18.18 -0.11 28.55
C GLU A 31 19.10 1.11 28.47
N VAL A 32 18.78 2.03 27.56
CA VAL A 32 19.45 3.34 27.44
C VAL A 32 18.47 4.42 27.90
N SER A 33 18.82 5.12 28.99
CA SER A 33 18.03 6.17 29.60
C SER A 33 18.81 7.48 29.65
N SER A 34 18.22 8.56 29.16
CA SER A 34 18.81 9.91 29.16
C SER A 34 17.71 10.96 29.17
N ASN A 35 17.91 12.05 29.93
CA ASN A 35 16.90 13.10 30.11
C ASN A 35 16.79 14.07 28.91
N SER A 36 17.86 14.22 28.12
CA SER A 36 17.90 15.20 27.01
C SER A 36 18.70 14.73 25.78
N GLY A 37 19.25 13.51 25.81
CA GLY A 37 20.00 12.90 24.71
C GLY A 37 19.70 11.39 24.64
N GLY A 38 18.42 11.03 24.66
CA GLY A 38 17.97 9.65 24.51
C GLY A 38 18.16 9.12 23.08
N GLY A 39 18.06 7.80 22.93
CA GLY A 39 18.23 7.12 21.64
C GLY A 39 19.56 6.37 21.53
N ILE A 40 19.69 5.61 20.44
CA ILE A 40 20.91 4.86 20.11
C ILE A 40 21.30 5.25 18.69
N LEU A 41 22.50 5.82 18.53
CA LEU A 41 23.07 6.05 17.22
C LEU A 41 23.73 4.76 16.74
N ILE A 42 23.05 4.05 15.85
CA ILE A 42 23.59 2.89 15.16
C ILE A 42 24.69 3.35 14.18
N PRO A 43 25.76 2.56 13.97
CA PRO A 43 26.80 2.87 12.98
C PRO A 43 26.22 3.26 11.61
N GLN A 44 26.69 4.39 11.08
CA GLN A 44 26.24 4.95 9.81
C GLN A 44 27.26 4.65 8.72
N TYR A 45 26.80 4.12 7.58
CA TYR A 45 27.65 3.77 6.45
C TYR A 45 27.03 4.23 5.13
N ALA A 46 27.87 4.68 4.21
CA ALA A 46 27.47 4.90 2.82
C ALA A 46 27.72 3.60 2.04
N LEU A 47 26.71 2.73 1.98
CA LEU A 47 26.84 1.44 1.30
C LEU A 47 26.83 1.61 -0.23
N THR A 48 27.51 0.71 -0.93
CA THR A 48 27.62 0.76 -2.40
C THR A 48 26.57 -0.06 -3.14
N GLY A 49 25.74 -0.82 -2.40
CA GLY A 49 24.62 -1.59 -2.93
C GLY A 49 24.11 -2.59 -1.90
N SER A 50 22.98 -3.25 -2.19
CA SER A 50 22.42 -4.29 -1.32
C SER A 50 23.37 -5.49 -1.13
N ASN A 51 24.29 -5.73 -2.06
CA ASN A 51 25.28 -6.80 -1.99
C ASN A 51 26.63 -6.37 -1.38
N ASP A 52 26.77 -5.15 -0.87
CA ASP A 52 28.02 -4.63 -0.31
C ASP A 52 28.37 -5.29 1.02
N ASN A 53 29.22 -6.30 0.99
CA ASN A 53 29.70 -6.98 2.19
C ASN A 53 31.09 -6.51 2.66
N THR A 54 31.55 -5.36 2.17
CA THR A 54 32.93 -4.89 2.40
C THR A 54 33.00 -3.59 3.20
N THR A 55 32.01 -2.69 3.02
CA THR A 55 31.96 -1.41 3.74
C THR A 55 31.79 -1.60 5.25
N VAL A 56 31.10 -2.66 5.65
CA VAL A 56 30.94 -3.07 7.05
C VAL A 56 31.72 -4.35 7.28
N SER A 57 32.62 -4.36 8.25
CA SER A 57 33.49 -5.50 8.54
C SER A 57 33.14 -6.17 9.87
N ASN A 58 33.34 -7.48 9.93
CA ASN A 58 33.27 -8.22 11.18
C ASN A 58 34.56 -7.98 11.98
N PRO A 59 34.50 -7.38 13.19
CA PRO A 59 35.70 -7.11 13.99
C PRO A 59 36.44 -8.37 14.46
N GLN A 60 35.79 -9.53 14.45
CA GLN A 60 36.42 -10.83 14.72
C GLN A 60 37.06 -11.47 13.47
N GLY A 61 36.99 -10.80 12.32
CA GLY A 61 37.39 -11.32 11.01
C GLY A 61 36.35 -12.26 10.40
N GLY A 62 36.58 -12.66 9.15
CA GLY A 62 35.65 -13.53 8.40
C GLY A 62 34.46 -12.80 7.79
N ALA A 63 33.41 -13.55 7.47
CA ALA A 63 32.20 -13.00 6.86
C ALA A 63 31.42 -12.09 7.83
N LEU A 64 30.66 -11.15 7.25
CA LEU A 64 29.75 -10.30 8.01
C LEU A 64 28.66 -11.15 8.66
N VAL A 65 28.38 -10.89 9.93
CA VAL A 65 27.46 -11.69 10.75
C VAL A 65 26.02 -11.32 10.40
N ASP A 66 25.17 -12.33 10.21
CA ASP A 66 23.73 -12.16 10.03
C ASP A 66 23.11 -11.40 11.22
N GLY A 67 22.17 -10.50 10.93
CA GLY A 67 21.56 -9.59 11.90
C GLY A 67 22.38 -8.34 12.22
N THR A 68 23.53 -8.11 11.58
CA THR A 68 24.28 -6.84 11.73
C THR A 68 23.40 -5.67 11.27
N LEU A 69 23.12 -4.72 12.17
CA LEU A 69 22.28 -3.54 11.91
C LEU A 69 23.13 -2.29 11.70
N VAL A 70 22.84 -1.55 10.63
CA VAL A 70 23.44 -0.26 10.29
C VAL A 70 22.38 0.75 9.84
N TYR A 71 22.74 2.03 9.86
CA TYR A 71 22.00 3.05 9.13
C TYR A 71 22.74 3.37 7.83
N ASN A 72 22.14 3.05 6.68
CA ASN A 72 22.67 3.42 5.37
C ASN A 72 22.41 4.90 5.08
N THR A 73 23.40 5.62 4.56
CA THR A 73 23.29 7.04 4.17
C THR A 73 23.32 7.26 2.65
N ALA A 74 23.60 6.22 1.86
CA ALA A 74 23.70 6.31 0.41
C ALA A 74 22.41 5.87 -0.31
N THR A 75 22.16 6.44 -1.48
CA THR A 75 21.15 5.95 -2.43
C THR A 75 21.86 5.26 -3.58
N ILE A 76 21.52 4.01 -3.84
CA ILE A 76 22.01 3.23 -4.98
C ILE A 76 20.80 2.80 -5.80
N THR A 77 20.89 2.96 -7.11
CA THR A 77 19.84 2.56 -8.07
C THR A 77 20.31 1.35 -8.89
N GLY A 78 19.37 0.65 -9.53
CA GLY A 78 19.66 -0.55 -10.34
C GLY A 78 19.53 -1.86 -9.56
N VAL A 79 20.23 -2.91 -10.00
CA VAL A 79 20.03 -4.30 -9.53
C VAL A 79 20.24 -4.48 -8.01
N ASN A 80 21.16 -3.73 -7.42
CA ASN A 80 21.45 -3.79 -5.98
C ASN A 80 20.97 -2.52 -5.27
N SER A 81 19.78 -2.03 -5.65
CA SER A 81 19.26 -0.77 -5.15
C SER A 81 19.07 -0.78 -3.64
N ILE A 82 19.46 0.32 -3.00
CA ILE A 82 19.24 0.59 -1.58
C ILE A 82 18.95 2.08 -1.41
N SER A 83 18.16 2.41 -0.41
CA SER A 83 17.86 3.78 0.00
C SER A 83 18.42 4.05 1.39
N PRO A 84 18.63 5.32 1.78
CA PRO A 84 19.00 5.66 3.14
C PRO A 84 17.98 5.14 4.16
N GLY A 85 18.45 4.58 5.27
CA GLY A 85 17.58 3.98 6.28
C GLY A 85 18.24 2.86 7.09
N PHE A 86 17.48 2.30 8.03
CA PHE A 86 17.94 1.17 8.85
C PHE A 86 17.96 -0.12 8.04
N LEU A 87 19.16 -0.65 7.79
CA LEU A 87 19.35 -1.92 7.10
C LEU A 87 19.99 -2.95 8.03
N TYR A 88 19.60 -4.21 7.89
CA TYR A 88 20.30 -5.33 8.50
C TYR A 88 20.89 -6.26 7.44
N TRP A 89 22.04 -6.85 7.73
CA TRP A 89 22.62 -7.92 6.91
C TRP A 89 21.84 -9.21 7.15
N ASN A 90 21.30 -9.83 6.09
CA ASN A 90 20.52 -11.08 6.18
C ASN A 90 21.34 -12.36 5.94
N GLY A 91 22.67 -12.24 5.97
CA GLY A 91 23.62 -13.30 5.58
C GLY A 91 24.07 -13.24 4.12
N SER A 92 23.36 -12.52 3.24
CA SER A 92 23.68 -12.43 1.80
C SER A 92 23.54 -11.03 1.19
N SER A 93 22.64 -10.20 1.73
CA SER A 93 22.40 -8.84 1.28
C SER A 93 21.90 -7.95 2.43
N TRP A 94 22.03 -6.65 2.27
CA TRP A 94 21.37 -5.65 3.11
C TRP A 94 19.88 -5.63 2.82
N SER A 95 19.08 -5.69 3.88
CA SER A 95 17.62 -5.63 3.85
C SER A 95 17.13 -4.52 4.76
N SER A 96 16.12 -3.77 4.33
CA SER A 96 15.52 -2.74 5.17
C SER A 96 14.77 -3.36 6.36
N ILE A 97 14.93 -2.79 7.56
CA ILE A 97 14.10 -3.13 8.74
C ILE A 97 12.66 -2.67 8.51
N ALA A 98 12.50 -1.48 7.92
CA ALA A 98 11.27 -1.08 7.29
C ALA A 98 11.22 -1.76 5.92
N LYS A 99 11.18 -3.09 5.90
CA LYS A 99 10.78 -3.79 4.69
C LYS A 99 9.41 -3.23 4.38
N ASP A 100 9.31 -2.51 3.26
CA ASP A 100 8.04 -2.02 2.75
C ASP A 100 7.07 -3.19 2.86
N ILE A 101 6.13 -3.08 3.80
CA ILE A 101 4.87 -3.81 3.70
C ILE A 101 4.49 -3.49 2.27
N THR A 102 4.45 -4.49 1.39
CA THR A 102 4.04 -4.30 -0.01
C THR A 102 2.83 -3.41 0.04
N ASN A 103 3.02 -2.11 -0.24
CA ASN A 103 2.03 -1.12 0.10
C ASN A 103 0.94 -1.43 -0.91
N THR A 104 -0.09 -2.17 -0.49
CA THR A 104 -1.26 -2.36 -1.33
C THR A 104 -1.73 -0.95 -1.63
N GLN A 105 -1.46 -0.50 -2.85
CA GLN A 105 -1.81 0.84 -3.25
C GLN A 105 -3.25 0.76 -3.73
N ILE A 106 -4.13 1.45 -3.02
CA ILE A 106 -5.56 1.42 -3.22
C ILE A 106 -6.03 2.85 -3.46
N MET A 107 -6.93 3.00 -4.41
CA MET A 107 -7.74 4.19 -4.60
C MET A 107 -9.22 3.81 -4.45
N LEU A 108 -9.98 4.61 -3.72
CA LEU A 108 -11.43 4.50 -3.61
C LEU A 108 -12.06 5.84 -3.96
N ARG A 109 -12.98 5.84 -4.92
CA ARG A 109 -13.74 7.02 -5.33
C ARG A 109 -15.22 6.72 -5.41
N LYS A 110 -16.04 7.75 -5.27
CA LYS A 110 -17.52 7.68 -5.28
C LYS A 110 -18.14 8.89 -5.97
N PHE A 111 -19.47 8.92 -6.05
CA PHE A 111 -20.22 10.10 -6.46
C PHE A 111 -20.64 10.96 -5.26
N THR A 112 -20.78 12.27 -5.46
CA THR A 112 -21.30 13.23 -4.47
C THR A 112 -22.82 13.34 -4.50
N SER A 113 -23.40 13.54 -5.69
CA SER A 113 -24.85 13.62 -5.96
C SER A 113 -25.08 13.88 -7.45
N SER A 114 -24.66 12.95 -8.32
CA SER A 114 -24.63 13.15 -9.77
C SER A 114 -25.74 12.43 -10.52
N THR A 115 -26.18 13.09 -11.59
CA THR A 115 -26.91 12.50 -12.72
C THR A 115 -25.88 11.95 -13.71
N ILE A 116 -26.08 10.75 -14.24
CA ILE A 116 -25.29 10.24 -15.36
C ILE A 116 -25.97 10.66 -16.67
N VAL A 117 -25.23 11.26 -17.59
CA VAL A 117 -25.77 11.79 -18.86
C VAL A 117 -25.76 10.69 -19.93
N THR A 118 -26.78 10.65 -20.81
CA THR A 118 -26.80 9.79 -22.01
C THR A 118 -25.53 9.97 -22.83
N SER A 119 -24.81 8.87 -23.12
CA SER A 119 -23.67 8.78 -24.05
C SER A 119 -22.48 9.70 -23.73
N GLY A 120 -21.68 9.29 -22.74
CA GLY A 120 -20.39 9.92 -22.49
C GLY A 120 -19.59 9.18 -21.44
N ASP A 121 -18.29 9.45 -21.45
CA ASP A 121 -17.39 8.99 -20.39
C ASP A 121 -17.79 9.64 -19.07
N PHE A 122 -17.88 8.83 -18.02
CA PHE A 122 -18.03 9.28 -16.66
C PHE A 122 -16.91 8.69 -15.80
N ASN A 123 -16.76 9.25 -14.61
CA ASN A 123 -15.97 8.66 -13.58
C ASN A 123 -16.55 9.02 -12.20
N PHE A 124 -15.93 8.52 -11.14
CA PHE A 124 -16.33 8.74 -9.76
C PHE A 124 -15.55 9.95 -9.23
N PRO A 125 -16.13 11.16 -9.21
CA PRO A 125 -15.35 12.38 -9.06
C PRO A 125 -14.82 12.61 -7.64
N GLU A 126 -15.46 12.02 -6.62
CA GLU A 126 -15.10 12.24 -5.23
C GLU A 126 -14.08 11.22 -4.76
N GLU A 127 -12.87 11.69 -4.45
CA GLU A 127 -11.87 10.85 -3.80
C GLU A 127 -12.26 10.60 -2.34
N THR A 128 -12.37 9.33 -1.97
CA THR A 128 -12.51 8.93 -0.56
C THR A 128 -11.14 8.67 0.05
N PHE A 129 -10.25 7.99 -0.69
CA PHE A 129 -8.88 7.70 -0.30
C PHE A 129 -8.05 7.33 -1.52
N SER A 130 -6.77 7.68 -1.53
CA SER A 130 -5.78 7.15 -2.47
C SER A 130 -4.39 7.12 -1.84
N ASN A 131 -3.68 6.00 -1.96
CA ASN A 131 -2.24 5.89 -1.73
C ASN A 131 -1.50 5.30 -2.95
N ILE A 132 -2.13 5.32 -4.14
CA ILE A 132 -1.45 5.00 -5.39
C ILE A 132 -0.54 6.17 -5.75
N ASP A 133 0.76 5.99 -5.52
CA ASP A 133 1.77 7.00 -5.84
C ASP A 133 1.77 7.30 -7.34
N GLY A 134 1.75 8.58 -7.71
CA GLY A 134 1.65 9.02 -9.11
C GLY A 134 0.26 8.95 -9.74
N ALA A 135 -0.77 8.45 -9.04
CA ALA A 135 -2.14 8.52 -9.55
C ALA A 135 -2.72 9.93 -9.42
N SER A 136 -3.61 10.31 -10.33
CA SER A 136 -4.28 11.61 -10.30
C SER A 136 -5.70 11.54 -10.87
N TYR A 137 -6.50 12.57 -10.59
CA TYR A 137 -7.83 12.74 -11.18
C TYR A 137 -8.00 14.16 -11.72
N SER A 138 -8.30 14.28 -13.00
CA SER A 138 -8.49 15.56 -13.68
C SER A 138 -9.46 15.40 -14.83
N SER A 139 -10.30 16.39 -15.10
CA SER A 139 -11.20 16.42 -16.26
C SER A 139 -12.01 15.13 -16.48
N ASN A 140 -12.51 14.51 -15.40
CA ASN A 140 -13.27 13.25 -15.43
C ASN A 140 -12.45 11.99 -15.77
N THR A 141 -11.13 12.07 -15.69
CA THR A 141 -10.22 10.95 -15.97
C THR A 141 -9.42 10.61 -14.72
N ILE A 142 -9.31 9.32 -14.41
CA ILE A 142 -8.34 8.81 -13.44
C ILE A 142 -7.08 8.42 -14.22
N THR A 143 -5.95 9.05 -13.95
CA THR A 143 -4.67 8.69 -14.55
C THR A 143 -3.88 7.86 -13.54
N LEU A 144 -3.44 6.67 -13.94
CA LEU A 144 -2.65 5.74 -13.13
C LEU A 144 -1.24 5.58 -13.74
N PRO A 145 -0.19 5.40 -12.92
CA PRO A 145 1.16 5.13 -13.43
C PRO A 145 1.28 3.70 -13.97
N THR A 146 2.45 3.35 -14.51
CA THR A 146 2.76 1.96 -14.91
C THR A 146 2.51 0.97 -13.78
N GLY A 147 1.89 -0.17 -14.10
CA GLY A 147 1.64 -1.25 -13.16
C GLY A 147 0.50 -2.16 -13.58
N VAL A 148 0.24 -3.18 -12.77
CA VAL A 148 -0.90 -4.08 -12.94
C VAL A 148 -1.95 -3.74 -11.89
N TYR A 149 -3.21 -3.63 -12.32
CA TYR A 149 -4.30 -3.13 -11.51
C TYR A 149 -5.50 -4.08 -11.51
N ILE A 150 -6.17 -4.17 -10.37
CA ILE A 150 -7.53 -4.71 -10.23
C ILE A 150 -8.46 -3.51 -10.07
N VAL A 151 -9.51 -3.45 -10.87
CA VAL A 151 -10.59 -2.46 -10.72
C VAL A 151 -11.87 -3.17 -10.35
N GLU A 152 -12.52 -2.69 -9.29
CA GLU A 152 -13.86 -3.07 -8.87
C GLU A 152 -14.77 -1.83 -8.92
N SER A 153 -15.85 -1.85 -9.70
CA SER A 153 -16.80 -0.73 -9.75
C SER A 153 -18.25 -1.15 -9.58
N ASN A 154 -19.05 -0.28 -8.99
CA ASN A 154 -20.49 -0.48 -8.80
C ASN A 154 -21.26 0.82 -9.05
N ILE A 155 -22.38 0.71 -9.74
CA ILE A 155 -23.33 1.82 -9.94
C ILE A 155 -24.72 1.37 -9.50
N MET A 156 -25.36 2.20 -8.68
CA MET A 156 -26.76 2.05 -8.28
C MET A 156 -27.54 3.32 -8.64
N THR A 157 -28.69 3.18 -9.29
CA THR A 157 -29.54 4.31 -9.66
C THR A 157 -30.75 4.45 -8.74
N ALA A 158 -31.21 5.68 -8.53
CA ALA A 158 -32.44 5.97 -7.79
C ALA A 158 -33.70 5.68 -8.62
N ASP A 159 -33.56 5.74 -9.95
CA ASP A 159 -34.63 5.63 -10.93
C ASP A 159 -34.60 4.27 -11.68
N ARG A 160 -35.68 3.97 -12.40
CA ARG A 160 -35.94 2.68 -13.07
C ARG A 160 -35.21 2.56 -14.42
N TYR A 161 -33.88 2.56 -14.43
CA TYR A 161 -33.06 2.39 -15.64
C TYR A 161 -32.39 1.02 -15.73
N VAL A 162 -32.19 0.54 -16.95
CA VAL A 162 -31.17 -0.49 -17.25
C VAL A 162 -29.91 0.26 -17.66
N ILE A 163 -28.83 0.02 -16.93
CA ILE A 163 -27.53 0.65 -17.18
C ILE A 163 -26.49 -0.43 -17.49
N TYR A 164 -25.75 -0.25 -18.57
CA TYR A 164 -24.52 -0.96 -18.88
C TYR A 164 -23.38 0.02 -18.70
N TRP A 165 -22.26 -0.44 -18.18
CA TRP A 165 -21.06 0.38 -18.18
C TRP A 165 -19.82 -0.45 -18.42
N ASP A 166 -18.93 0.16 -19.16
CA ASP A 166 -17.75 -0.49 -19.72
C ASP A 166 -16.52 0.26 -19.21
N LEU A 167 -15.55 -0.48 -18.71
CA LEU A 167 -14.28 0.06 -18.28
C LEU A 167 -13.42 0.34 -19.52
N ARG A 168 -12.90 1.56 -19.61
CA ARG A 168 -12.05 1.99 -20.73
C ARG A 168 -10.65 2.32 -20.24
N LEU A 169 -9.65 1.83 -20.96
CA LEU A 169 -8.25 2.21 -20.83
C LEU A 169 -7.85 3.00 -22.07
N ASP A 170 -7.42 4.25 -21.86
CA ASP A 170 -7.02 5.18 -22.92
C ASP A 170 -8.09 5.34 -24.03
N GLY A 171 -9.37 5.28 -23.64
CA GLY A 171 -10.51 5.38 -24.54
C GLY A 171 -10.82 4.09 -25.34
N VAL A 172 -10.25 2.96 -24.95
CA VAL A 172 -10.58 1.64 -25.53
C VAL A 172 -11.22 0.77 -24.46
N ASP A 173 -12.32 0.13 -24.81
CA ASP A 173 -13.06 -0.75 -23.88
C ASP A 173 -12.22 -2.00 -23.60
N ILE A 174 -12.00 -2.30 -22.32
CA ILE A 174 -11.18 -3.43 -21.85
C ILE A 174 -11.97 -4.47 -21.07
N ASP A 175 -13.13 -4.11 -20.53
CA ASP A 175 -14.04 -5.03 -19.87
C ASP A 175 -15.44 -4.42 -19.73
N ASP A 176 -16.45 -5.29 -19.80
CA ASP A 176 -17.86 -4.90 -19.84
C ASP A 176 -18.61 -5.67 -18.74
N VAL A 177 -19.45 -4.98 -17.96
CA VAL A 177 -20.39 -5.69 -17.08
C VAL A 177 -21.83 -5.34 -17.40
N GLY A 178 -22.58 -6.41 -17.69
CA GLY A 178 -23.99 -6.37 -18.00
C GLY A 178 -24.82 -5.79 -16.86
N GLY A 179 -25.62 -4.78 -17.20
CA GLY A 179 -26.62 -4.19 -16.34
C GLY A 179 -27.60 -5.20 -15.75
N SER A 180 -27.86 -5.06 -14.46
CA SER A 180 -28.94 -5.74 -13.76
C SER A 180 -30.28 -5.06 -14.02
N THR A 181 -31.31 -5.89 -14.15
CA THR A 181 -32.71 -5.49 -14.24
C THR A 181 -33.42 -5.92 -12.95
N SER A 182 -34.37 -5.15 -12.43
CA SER A 182 -35.46 -5.78 -11.70
C SER A 182 -36.80 -5.07 -11.88
N ASN A 183 -37.84 -5.87 -11.66
CA ASN A 183 -39.18 -5.76 -12.22
C ASN A 183 -39.97 -4.49 -11.89
N TYR A 184 -40.96 -4.26 -12.74
CA TYR A 184 -41.98 -3.19 -12.81
C TYR A 184 -42.56 -2.64 -11.48
N ASN A 185 -42.38 -3.32 -10.34
CA ASN A 185 -42.87 -2.90 -9.02
C ASN A 185 -41.82 -3.19 -7.93
N TYR A 186 -41.26 -2.14 -7.31
CA TYR A 186 -40.37 -2.12 -6.11
C TYR A 186 -38.87 -2.46 -6.26
N SER A 187 -38.01 -1.43 -6.36
CA SER A 187 -36.73 -1.19 -5.62
C SER A 187 -35.75 -0.30 -6.40
N PRO A 188 -34.77 0.36 -5.75
CA PRO A 188 -33.63 0.97 -6.46
C PRO A 188 -32.92 -0.09 -7.31
N ASN A 189 -32.64 0.22 -8.58
CA ASN A 189 -31.98 -0.71 -9.49
C ASN A 189 -30.49 -0.81 -9.13
N SER A 190 -30.10 -1.95 -8.56
CA SER A 190 -28.71 -2.31 -8.27
C SER A 190 -28.13 -3.08 -9.45
N SER A 191 -26.87 -2.84 -9.82
CA SER A 191 -26.11 -3.92 -10.46
C SER A 191 -26.09 -5.17 -9.58
N TYR A 192 -26.33 -6.35 -10.16
CA TYR A 192 -26.37 -7.62 -9.41
C TYR A 192 -24.97 -8.04 -8.96
N ALA A 193 -23.92 -7.53 -9.63
CA ALA A 193 -22.53 -7.75 -9.28
C ALA A 193 -21.71 -6.47 -9.59
N PRO A 194 -20.65 -6.17 -8.82
CA PRO A 194 -19.68 -5.18 -9.25
C PRO A 194 -18.97 -5.63 -10.53
N LEU A 195 -18.55 -4.68 -11.36
CA LEU A 195 -17.58 -4.93 -12.42
C LEU A 195 -16.24 -5.21 -11.77
N ILE A 196 -15.56 -6.29 -12.17
CA ILE A 196 -14.20 -6.62 -11.71
C ILE A 196 -13.35 -6.91 -12.94
N SER A 197 -12.31 -6.11 -13.14
CA SER A 197 -11.38 -6.25 -14.25
C SER A 197 -9.92 -6.21 -13.77
N VAL A 198 -9.03 -6.79 -14.58
CA VAL A 198 -7.58 -6.74 -14.37
C VAL A 198 -6.91 -6.27 -15.65
N PHE A 199 -6.07 -5.24 -15.56
CA PHE A 199 -5.34 -4.70 -16.70
C PHE A 199 -3.94 -4.22 -16.32
N GLU A 200 -3.10 -4.01 -17.32
CA GLU A 200 -1.74 -3.50 -17.19
C GLU A 200 -1.62 -2.14 -17.88
N ILE A 201 -0.95 -1.20 -17.21
CA ILE A 201 -0.51 0.06 -17.80
C ILE A 201 0.96 -0.07 -18.16
N THR A 202 1.24 -0.13 -19.46
CA THR A 202 2.61 -0.31 -20.00
C THR A 202 3.28 1.02 -20.39
N ALA A 203 2.51 2.10 -20.56
CA ALA A 203 3.00 3.44 -20.82
C ALA A 203 3.25 4.21 -19.53
N ALA A 204 3.96 5.34 -19.58
CA ALA A 204 4.29 6.15 -18.39
C ALA A 204 3.05 6.44 -17.50
N THR A 205 1.90 6.60 -18.14
CA THR A 205 0.58 6.69 -17.52
C THR A 205 -0.47 6.01 -18.40
N GLY A 206 -1.60 5.62 -17.81
CA GLY A 206 -2.80 5.17 -18.52
C GLY A 206 -4.04 5.79 -17.90
N ASP A 207 -4.98 6.18 -18.76
CA ASP A 207 -6.20 6.89 -18.40
C ASP A 207 -7.38 5.92 -18.28
N ILE A 208 -8.07 6.00 -17.15
CA ILE A 208 -9.25 5.20 -16.85
C ILE A 208 -10.49 6.09 -16.91
N THR A 209 -11.44 5.69 -17.74
CA THR A 209 -12.80 6.20 -17.81
C THR A 209 -13.79 5.04 -17.84
N PHE A 210 -15.06 5.35 -17.60
CA PHE A 210 -16.15 4.40 -17.81
C PHE A 210 -17.11 4.98 -18.83
N GLU A 211 -17.48 4.21 -19.84
CA GLU A 211 -18.61 4.58 -20.70
C GLU A 211 -19.89 3.98 -20.12
N VAL A 212 -20.98 4.72 -20.17
CA VAL A 212 -22.29 4.27 -19.72
C VAL A 212 -23.30 4.30 -20.85
N THR A 213 -23.94 3.16 -21.07
CA THR A 213 -25.06 3.01 -21.97
C THR A 213 -26.29 2.68 -21.15
N PHE A 214 -27.36 3.47 -21.29
CA PHE A 214 -28.62 3.14 -20.65
C PHE A 214 -29.77 3.06 -21.63
N TYR A 215 -30.68 2.14 -21.37
CA TYR A 215 -31.91 1.99 -22.14
C TYR A 215 -33.04 2.63 -21.35
N GLU A 216 -33.51 3.79 -21.83
CA GLU A 216 -34.68 4.47 -21.28
C GLU A 216 -35.93 3.59 -21.44
N ARG A 217 -36.86 3.68 -20.49
CA ARG A 217 -38.25 3.31 -20.78
C ARG A 217 -38.82 4.39 -21.69
N ALA A 218 -39.64 3.99 -22.67
CA ALA A 218 -40.22 4.86 -23.70
C ALA A 218 -41.09 6.05 -23.18
N ASP A 219 -41.17 6.29 -21.86
CA ASP A 219 -42.00 7.32 -21.24
C ASP A 219 -41.25 8.37 -20.39
N THR A 220 -39.91 8.36 -20.32
CA THR A 220 -39.15 9.36 -19.54
C THR A 220 -37.88 9.83 -20.27
N SER A 221 -37.83 11.11 -20.65
CA SER A 221 -36.66 11.78 -21.25
C SER A 221 -35.70 12.36 -20.18
N VAL A 222 -35.53 11.65 -19.07
CA VAL A 222 -34.74 12.13 -17.92
C VAL A 222 -33.49 11.26 -17.81
N ASN A 223 -32.36 11.86 -17.45
CA ASN A 223 -31.12 11.15 -17.20
C ASN A 223 -31.16 10.42 -15.84
N PRO A 224 -30.59 9.21 -15.71
CA PRO A 224 -30.58 8.46 -14.45
C PRO A 224 -29.86 9.22 -13.32
N SER A 225 -30.48 9.29 -12.15
CA SER A 225 -29.84 9.75 -10.92
C SER A 225 -29.11 8.61 -10.20
N VAL A 226 -27.88 8.84 -9.72
CA VAL A 226 -27.06 7.85 -9.02
C VAL A 226 -27.24 7.94 -7.50
N ILE A 227 -27.31 6.79 -6.85
CA ILE A 227 -27.24 6.67 -5.39
C ILE A 227 -25.77 6.73 -4.97
N ALA A 228 -25.31 7.94 -4.67
CA ALA A 228 -23.94 8.26 -4.29
C ALA A 228 -23.37 7.35 -3.19
N SER A 229 -24.16 7.03 -2.16
CA SER A 229 -23.71 6.21 -1.03
C SER A 229 -23.43 4.74 -1.35
N ARG A 230 -23.74 4.28 -2.57
CA ARG A 230 -23.59 2.88 -2.98
C ARG A 230 -22.91 2.70 -4.33
N SER A 231 -22.44 3.80 -4.94
CA SER A 231 -21.80 3.78 -6.24
C SER A 231 -20.34 4.21 -6.10
N PHE A 232 -19.43 3.32 -6.47
CA PHE A 232 -18.00 3.48 -6.20
C PHE A 232 -17.12 2.84 -7.28
N VAL A 233 -15.85 3.24 -7.30
CA VAL A 233 -14.75 2.50 -7.92
C VAL A 233 -13.64 2.31 -6.89
N LYS A 234 -13.16 1.08 -6.78
CA LYS A 234 -11.96 0.70 -6.04
C LYS A 234 -10.92 0.22 -7.05
N ILE A 235 -9.72 0.77 -6.96
CA ILE A 235 -8.58 0.40 -7.80
C ILE A 235 -7.47 -0.09 -6.88
N GLU A 236 -6.92 -1.26 -7.12
CA GLU A 236 -5.82 -1.85 -6.37
C GLU A 236 -4.64 -2.12 -7.30
N LYS A 237 -3.46 -1.58 -6.98
CA LYS A 237 -2.22 -1.90 -7.67
C LYS A 237 -1.65 -3.20 -7.09
N ILE A 238 -1.43 -4.19 -7.95
CA ILE A 238 -0.91 -5.50 -7.58
C ILE A 238 0.52 -5.75 -8.08
N GLN A 239 1.04 -4.92 -9.00
CA GLN A 239 2.43 -4.95 -9.47
C GLN A 239 2.88 -3.57 -9.97
#